data_AF-A0A0A7EXY7-F1
#
_entry.id   AF-A0A0A7EXY7-F1
#
_cell.length_a   1.000
_cell.length_b   1.000
_cell.length_c   1.000
_cell.angle_alpha   90.00
_cell.angle_beta   90.00
_cell.angle_gamma   90.00
#
_symmetry.space_group_name_H-M   'P 1'
#
loop_
_entity.id
_entity.type
_entity.pdbx_description
1 polymer ?
#
loop_
_entity_poly.entity_id
_entity_poly.type
_entity_poly.pdbx_seq_one_letter_code
_entity_poly.pdbx_strand_id
1 'polypeptide(L)'
;ALVSALKDLEEDIMEGLRESGMEDSACTSGFSVMIKECCDGMGDVSEKHGGGPVVPEKAVRFSFTVMSVSVLADDEEEEVTIFTEPKPNSELSCKPLCLMFVDESDHETLTAVLGPIVAERKAMKESRLILSMGGLPRS
;
A
#
# COMPACT_ATOMS: atom_id res chain seq x y z
N ALA A 1 -6.86 2.23 3.38
CA ALA A 1 -6.40 1.54 2.16
C ALA A 1 -5.44 0.40 2.47
N LEU A 2 -4.31 0.63 3.15
CA LEU A 2 -3.32 -0.41 3.46
C LEU A 2 -3.90 -1.62 4.19
N VAL A 3 -4.68 -1.41 5.25
CA VAL A 3 -5.34 -2.49 6.00
C VAL A 3 -6.21 -3.36 5.09
N SER A 4 -6.96 -2.73 4.17
CA SER A 4 -7.79 -3.46 3.20
C SER A 4 -6.92 -4.29 2.24
N ALA A 5 -5.85 -3.69 1.71
CA ALA A 5 -4.96 -4.40 0.79
C ALA A 5 -4.25 -5.59 1.48
N LEU A 6 -3.88 -5.46 2.75
CA LEU A 6 -3.31 -6.57 3.53
C LEU A 6 -4.35 -7.64 3.85
N LYS A 7 -5.60 -7.24 4.10
CA LYS A 7 -6.72 -8.16 4.30
C LYS A 7 -7.03 -8.97 3.05
N ASP A 8 -6.95 -8.35 1.88
CA ASP A 8 -7.14 -9.05 0.60
C ASP A 8 -6.06 -10.14 0.37
N LEU A 9 -4.88 -10.00 0.98
CA LEU A 9 -3.75 -10.95 0.90
C LEU A 9 -3.73 -11.95 2.07
N GLU A 10 -4.78 -12.02 2.89
CA GLU A 10 -4.79 -12.86 4.10
C GLU A 10 -4.56 -14.34 3.78
N GLU A 11 -5.19 -14.86 2.73
CA GLU A 11 -5.03 -16.27 2.34
C GLU A 11 -3.58 -16.56 1.92
N ASP A 12 -3.00 -15.73 1.05
CA ASP A 12 -1.62 -15.89 0.57
C ASP A 12 -0.59 -15.78 1.71
N ILE A 13 -0.78 -14.84 2.64
CA ILE A 13 0.11 -14.65 3.79
C ILE A 13 0.04 -15.87 4.73
N MET A 14 -1.16 -16.39 5.00
CA MET A 14 -1.35 -17.57 5.84
C MET A 14 -0.81 -18.84 5.18
N GLU A 15 -0.93 -18.97 3.86
CA GLU A 15 -0.32 -20.05 3.10
C GLU A 15 1.21 -19.98 3.19
N GLY A 16 1.79 -18.79 2.98
CA GLY A 16 3.24 -18.58 3.08
C GLY A 16 3.83 -18.90 4.46
N LEU A 17 3.12 -18.59 5.54
CA LEU A 17 3.52 -19.00 6.91
C LEU A 17 3.57 -20.53 7.05
N ARG A 18 2.53 -21.21 6.58
CA ARG A 18 2.42 -22.67 6.59
C ARG A 18 3.53 -23.34 5.77
N GLU A 19 3.80 -22.82 4.58
CA GLU A 19 4.85 -23.34 3.68
C GLU A 19 6.26 -23.13 4.27
N SER A 20 6.45 -22.04 5.01
CA SER A 20 7.71 -21.74 5.70
C SER A 20 7.90 -22.55 6.99
N GLY A 21 6.94 -23.39 7.37
CA GLY A 21 7.00 -24.22 8.57
C GLY A 21 6.87 -23.44 9.88
N MET A 22 6.40 -22.19 9.82
CA MET A 22 6.24 -21.33 10.99
C MET A 22 4.92 -21.64 11.72
N GLU A 23 4.98 -21.76 13.05
CA GLU A 23 3.77 -21.96 13.85
C GLU A 23 2.93 -20.68 13.92
N ASP A 24 1.69 -20.75 13.43
CA ASP A 24 0.73 -19.64 13.39
C ASP A 24 0.50 -18.94 14.74
N SER A 25 0.60 -19.71 15.85
CA SER A 25 0.40 -19.24 17.22
C SER A 25 1.63 -18.56 17.83
N ALA A 26 2.83 -18.86 17.33
CA ALA A 26 4.07 -18.23 17.77
C ALA A 26 4.32 -16.92 16.99
N CYS A 27 3.95 -16.88 15.70
CA CYS A 27 4.18 -15.74 14.82
C CYS A 27 3.03 -14.72 14.89
N THR A 28 2.93 -14.01 16.03
CA THR A 28 1.97 -12.91 16.20
C THR A 28 2.60 -11.52 16.09
N SER A 29 3.92 -11.42 16.05
CA SER A 29 4.64 -10.17 15.87
C SER A 29 5.84 -10.35 14.95
N GLY A 30 6.43 -9.24 14.53
CA GLY A 30 7.65 -9.25 13.72
C GLY A 30 7.35 -9.26 12.23
N PHE A 31 6.12 -8.94 11.81
CA PHE A 31 5.79 -8.81 10.41
C PHE A 31 6.34 -7.49 9.85
N SER A 32 7.00 -7.59 8.70
CA SER A 32 7.43 -6.46 7.89
C SER A 32 6.70 -6.48 6.57
N VAL A 33 6.15 -5.35 6.16
CA VAL A 33 5.46 -5.20 4.87
C VAL A 33 6.24 -4.20 4.02
N MET A 34 6.72 -4.66 2.87
CA MET A 34 7.34 -3.78 1.88
C MET A 34 6.28 -3.23 0.94
N ILE A 35 6.18 -1.91 0.84
CA ILE A 35 5.21 -1.22 -0.02
C ILE A 35 5.95 -0.40 -1.06
N LYS A 36 5.62 -0.59 -2.33
CA LYS A 36 6.03 0.28 -3.43
C LYS A 36 4.97 1.34 -3.64
N GLU A 37 5.34 2.61 -3.53
CA GLU A 37 4.48 3.76 -3.82
C GLU A 37 4.79 4.28 -5.22
N CYS A 38 3.75 4.68 -5.97
CA CYS A 38 3.88 5.22 -7.32
C CYS A 38 3.02 6.49 -7.46
N CYS A 39 3.54 7.48 -8.17
CA CYS A 39 2.80 8.70 -8.52
C CYS A 39 3.12 9.05 -9.96
N ASP A 40 2.10 9.19 -10.80
CA ASP A 40 2.25 9.49 -12.22
C ASP A 40 1.24 10.54 -12.69
N GLY A 41 1.71 11.44 -13.56
CA GLY A 41 0.89 12.42 -14.26
C GLY A 41 0.35 11.86 -15.57
N MET A 42 -0.87 12.26 -15.90
CA MET A 42 -1.60 11.90 -17.11
C MET A 42 -2.10 13.17 -17.82
N GLY A 43 -1.66 13.36 -19.07
CA GLY A 43 -2.15 14.43 -19.94
C GLY A 43 -3.43 14.04 -20.69
N ASP A 44 -3.96 15.00 -21.45
CA ASP A 44 -5.07 14.82 -22.39
C ASP A 44 -6.35 14.23 -21.76
N VAL A 45 -6.66 14.65 -20.53
CA VAL A 45 -7.86 14.20 -19.80
C VAL A 45 -8.97 15.25 -19.96
N SER A 46 -9.83 15.08 -20.96
CA SER A 46 -10.84 16.10 -21.31
C SER A 46 -11.77 16.48 -20.16
N GLU A 47 -11.93 17.80 -19.94
CA GLU A 47 -12.87 18.33 -18.97
C GLU A 47 -14.32 18.01 -19.42
N LYS A 48 -15.17 17.66 -18.47
CA LYS A 48 -16.60 17.42 -18.74
C LYS A 48 -17.39 18.71 -18.50
N HIS A 49 -18.42 18.92 -19.33
CA HIS A 49 -19.45 19.90 -19.01
C HIS A 49 -20.09 19.58 -17.64
N GLY A 50 -20.36 20.62 -16.86
CA GLY A 50 -20.97 20.49 -15.53
C GLY A 50 -21.14 21.83 -14.84
N GLY A 51 -21.69 21.82 -13.62
CA GLY A 51 -21.82 23.01 -12.77
C GLY A 51 -20.66 23.20 -11.79
N GLY A 52 -19.57 22.45 -11.96
CA GLY A 52 -18.40 22.50 -11.08
C GLY A 52 -17.47 23.69 -11.39
N PRO A 53 -16.44 23.90 -10.55
CA PRO A 53 -15.35 24.81 -10.90
C PRO A 53 -14.63 24.30 -12.16
N VAL A 54 -13.96 25.22 -12.86
CA VAL A 54 -13.06 24.86 -13.96
C VAL A 54 -11.92 24.01 -13.41
N VAL A 55 -11.62 22.89 -14.06
CA VAL A 55 -10.53 21.97 -13.69
C VAL A 55 -9.57 21.77 -14.86
N PRO A 56 -8.27 21.50 -14.61
CA PRO A 56 -7.32 21.27 -15.68
C PRO A 56 -7.61 19.97 -16.43
N GLU A 57 -7.29 19.92 -17.73
CA GLU A 57 -7.38 18.70 -18.56
C GLU A 57 -6.19 17.74 -18.36
N LYS A 58 -5.70 17.67 -17.13
CA LYS A 58 -4.62 16.81 -16.67
C LYS A 58 -5.03 16.16 -15.36
N ALA A 59 -4.55 14.94 -15.13
CA ALA A 59 -4.76 14.22 -13.90
C ALA A 59 -3.45 13.74 -13.31
N VAL A 60 -3.41 13.61 -11.99
CA VAL A 60 -2.34 12.90 -11.29
C VAL A 60 -2.97 11.72 -10.56
N ARG A 61 -2.30 10.57 -10.62
CA ARG A 61 -2.68 9.37 -9.89
C ARG A 61 -1.56 9.00 -8.92
N PHE A 62 -1.94 8.80 -7.66
CA PHE A 62 -1.09 8.17 -6.65
C PHE A 62 -1.62 6.78 -6.33
N SER A 63 -0.75 5.79 -6.32
CA SER A 63 -1.06 4.38 -6.08
C SER A 63 0.02 3.71 -5.24
N PHE A 64 -0.27 2.50 -4.77
CA PHE A 64 0.71 1.66 -4.08
C PHE A 64 0.50 0.19 -4.40
N THR A 65 1.51 -0.62 -4.11
CA THR A 65 1.49 -2.08 -4.24
C THR A 65 2.19 -2.69 -3.04
N VAL A 66 1.60 -3.72 -2.44
CA VAL A 66 2.27 -4.56 -1.45
C VAL A 66 3.24 -5.46 -2.21
N MET A 67 4.54 -5.26 -2.00
CA MET A 67 5.59 -5.96 -2.74
C MET A 67 5.95 -7.29 -2.09
N SER A 68 6.09 -7.28 -0.76
CA SER A 68 6.39 -8.49 0.00
C SER A 68 5.89 -8.35 1.43
N VAL A 69 5.67 -9.50 2.05
CA VAL A 69 5.47 -9.63 3.50
C VAL A 69 6.50 -10.62 4.00
N SER A 70 7.18 -10.25 5.06
CA SER A 70 8.16 -11.07 5.76
C SER A 70 7.87 -11.07 7.25
N VAL A 71 8.45 -12.03 7.96
CA VAL A 71 8.28 -12.18 9.40
C VAL A 71 9.61 -12.58 10.03
N LEU A 72 9.92 -11.97 11.17
CA LEU A 72 11.00 -12.38 12.07
C LEU A 72 10.36 -12.99 13.32
N ALA A 73 10.44 -14.31 13.45
CA ALA A 73 9.94 -15.02 14.63
C ALA A 73 10.82 -14.74 15.86
N ASP A 74 10.23 -14.79 17.06
CA ASP A 74 10.93 -14.47 18.31
C ASP A 74 12.16 -15.35 18.58
N ASP A 75 12.18 -16.58 18.04
CA ASP A 75 13.24 -17.57 18.23
C ASP A 75 14.23 -17.64 17.04
N GLU A 76 14.03 -16.86 15.98
CA GLU A 76 14.86 -16.88 14.78
C GLU A 76 15.65 -15.58 14.58
N GLU A 77 16.89 -15.69 14.09
CA GLU A 77 17.77 -14.55 13.82
C GLU A 77 17.57 -13.97 12.41
N GLU A 78 16.89 -14.69 11.50
CA GLU A 78 16.75 -14.33 10.10
C GLU A 78 15.29 -14.09 9.71
N GLU A 79 15.05 -13.03 8.92
CA GLU A 79 13.73 -12.67 8.44
C GLU A 79 13.32 -13.56 7.27
N VAL A 80 12.17 -14.23 7.39
CA VAL A 80 11.64 -15.12 6.36
C VAL A 80 10.58 -14.40 5.54
N THR A 81 10.74 -14.39 4.22
CA THR A 81 9.75 -13.82 3.30
C THR A 81 8.64 -14.83 3.03
N ILE A 82 7.41 -14.50 3.43
CA ILE A 82 6.24 -15.37 3.33
C ILE A 82 5.32 -15.01 2.15
N PHE A 83 5.42 -13.78 1.64
CA PHE A 83 4.70 -13.36 0.44
C PHE A 83 5.60 -12.48 -0.41
N THR A 84 5.56 -12.68 -1.72
CA THR A 84 6.15 -11.77 -2.71
C THR A 84 5.18 -11.63 -3.88
N GLU A 85 4.88 -10.40 -4.26
CA GLU A 85 4.01 -10.09 -5.39
C GLU A 85 4.60 -10.69 -6.68
N PRO A 86 3.94 -11.66 -7.32
CA PRO A 86 4.50 -12.39 -8.45
C PRO A 86 4.63 -11.53 -9.72
N LYS A 87 3.79 -10.49 -9.86
CA LYS A 87 3.77 -9.60 -11.04
C LYS A 87 3.72 -8.14 -10.59
N PRO A 88 4.81 -7.58 -10.06
CA PRO A 88 4.83 -6.24 -9.47
C PRO A 88 4.68 -5.08 -10.47
N ASN A 89 4.68 -5.40 -11.77
CA ASN A 89 4.43 -4.45 -12.86
C ASN A 89 3.06 -4.65 -13.52
N SER A 90 2.23 -5.57 -13.01
CA SER A 90 0.84 -5.68 -13.46
C SER A 90 0.01 -4.54 -12.87
N GLU A 91 -0.90 -4.03 -13.68
CA GLU A 91 -1.97 -3.13 -13.28
C GLU A 91 -2.87 -3.72 -12.18
N LEU A 92 -2.99 -5.06 -12.09
CA LEU A 92 -3.84 -5.73 -11.11
C LEU A 92 -3.33 -5.63 -9.67
N SER A 93 -2.01 -5.53 -9.49
CA SER A 93 -1.37 -5.36 -8.18
C SER A 93 -1.26 -3.88 -7.77
N CYS A 94 -1.54 -2.96 -8.69
CA CYS A 94 -1.47 -1.52 -8.46
C CYS A 94 -2.78 -0.99 -7.86
N LYS A 95 -2.79 -0.68 -6.56
CA LYS A 95 -3.97 -0.18 -5.84
C LYS A 95 -4.00 1.36 -5.88
N PRO A 96 -5.02 2.00 -6.50
CA PRO A 96 -5.13 3.45 -6.50
C PRO A 96 -5.44 3.98 -5.10
N LEU A 97 -4.78 5.07 -4.70
CA LEU A 97 -4.99 5.71 -3.39
C LEU A 97 -5.55 7.13 -3.52
N CYS A 98 -5.05 7.91 -4.49
CA CYS A 98 -5.50 9.28 -4.73
C CYS A 98 -5.59 9.56 -6.23
N LEU A 99 -6.70 10.16 -6.65
CA LEU A 99 -6.97 10.60 -8.02
C LEU A 99 -7.34 12.07 -7.98
N MET A 100 -6.69 12.89 -8.80
CA MET A 100 -6.88 14.34 -8.77
C MET A 100 -6.76 14.92 -10.17
N PHE A 101 -7.59 15.91 -10.50
CA PHE A 101 -7.44 16.74 -11.69
C PHE A 101 -6.52 17.92 -11.35
N VAL A 102 -5.22 17.72 -11.57
CA VAL A 102 -4.16 18.67 -11.25
C VAL A 102 -3.09 18.55 -12.33
N ASP A 103 -2.46 19.66 -12.68
CA ASP A 103 -1.24 19.66 -13.50
C ASP A 103 -0.06 19.28 -12.61
N GLU A 104 0.71 18.24 -12.97
CA GLU A 104 1.90 17.84 -12.20
C GLU A 104 2.95 18.95 -12.05
N SER A 105 2.93 19.96 -12.93
CA SER A 105 3.79 21.13 -12.86
C SER A 105 3.29 22.22 -11.89
N ASP A 106 2.02 22.17 -11.47
CA ASP A 106 1.47 23.05 -10.44
C ASP A 106 1.84 22.53 -9.04
N HIS A 107 3.00 22.99 -8.57
CA HIS A 107 3.54 22.60 -7.27
C HIS A 107 2.62 22.97 -6.09
N GLU A 108 1.93 24.11 -6.16
CA GLU A 108 1.10 24.60 -5.05
C GLU A 108 -0.09 23.67 -4.84
N THR A 109 -0.83 23.39 -5.91
CA THR A 109 -2.00 22.50 -5.84
C THR A 109 -1.58 21.06 -5.54
N LEU A 110 -0.52 20.56 -6.19
CA LEU A 110 -0.06 19.18 -6.00
C LEU A 110 0.37 18.92 -4.55
N THR A 111 1.14 19.84 -3.95
CA THR A 111 1.57 19.69 -2.55
C THR A 111 0.43 19.88 -1.56
N ALA A 112 -0.54 20.75 -1.85
CA ALA A 112 -1.74 20.89 -1.03
C ALA A 112 -2.55 19.59 -0.97
N VAL A 113 -2.70 18.88 -2.09
CA VAL A 113 -3.45 17.62 -2.16
C VAL A 113 -2.65 16.43 -1.59
N LEU A 114 -1.36 16.31 -1.92
CA LEU A 114 -0.53 15.17 -1.47
C LEU A 114 0.06 15.35 -0.06
N GLY A 115 0.03 16.56 0.50
CA GLY A 115 0.56 16.86 1.82
C GLY A 115 0.05 15.94 2.94
N PRO A 116 -1.28 15.73 3.06
CA PRO A 116 -1.85 14.78 4.02
C PRO A 116 -1.35 13.34 3.85
N ILE A 117 -1.23 12.84 2.61
CA ILE A 117 -0.73 11.48 2.33
C ILE A 117 0.72 11.34 2.80
N VAL A 118 1.55 12.33 2.54
CA VAL A 118 2.95 12.35 3.01
C VAL A 118 3.02 12.41 4.54
N ALA A 119 2.12 13.14 5.19
CA ALA A 119 2.05 13.22 6.65
C ALA A 119 1.65 11.88 7.28
N GLU A 120 0.61 11.22 6.76
CA GLU A 120 0.20 9.88 7.18
C GLU A 120 1.35 8.88 6.98
N ARG A 121 2.00 8.90 5.83
CA ARG A 121 3.16 8.03 5.56
C ARG A 121 4.29 8.20 6.57
N LYS A 122 4.59 9.44 6.98
CA LYS A 122 5.60 9.70 8.01
C LYS A 122 5.16 9.17 9.37
N ALA A 123 3.91 9.39 9.75
CA ALA A 123 3.37 8.89 11.02
C ALA A 123 3.38 7.36 11.07
N MET A 124 3.07 6.69 9.96
CA MET A 124 3.04 5.23 9.88
C MET A 124 4.40 4.57 10.17
N LYS A 125 5.52 5.24 9.85
CA LYS A 125 6.88 4.69 10.09
C LYS A 125 7.21 4.49 11.58
N GLU A 126 6.59 5.28 12.45
CA GLU A 126 6.84 5.25 13.90
C GLU A 126 5.76 4.46 14.64
N SER A 127 4.87 3.79 13.91
CA SER A 127 3.74 3.04 14.45
C SER A 127 3.75 1.60 13.97
N ARG A 128 3.13 0.71 14.75
CA ARG A 128 2.88 -0.68 14.35
C ARG A 128 1.39 -0.89 14.11
N LEU A 129 1.06 -1.56 13.03
CA LEU A 129 -0.32 -1.92 12.70
C LEU A 129 -0.67 -3.23 13.40
N ILE A 130 -1.74 -3.25 14.20
CA ILE A 130 -2.30 -4.49 14.75
C ILE A 130 -3.52 -4.89 13.91
N LEU A 131 -3.46 -6.06 13.29
CA LEU A 131 -4.50 -6.56 12.40
C LEU A 131 -4.79 -8.04 12.69
N SER A 132 -6.08 -8.39 12.84
CA SER A 132 -6.49 -9.77 13.08
C SER A 132 -6.38 -10.59 11.79
N MET A 133 -5.34 -11.39 11.60
CA MET A 133 -5.11 -12.27 10.43
C MET A 133 -5.20 -13.74 10.87
N GLY A 134 -5.80 -14.63 10.09
CA GLY A 134 -5.98 -16.04 10.46
C GLY A 134 -6.69 -16.24 11.81
N GLY A 135 -7.53 -15.29 12.23
CA GLY A 135 -8.20 -15.29 13.53
C GLY A 135 -7.36 -14.82 14.73
N LEU A 136 -6.10 -14.41 14.54
CA LEU A 136 -5.22 -13.92 15.61
C LEU A 136 -4.79 -12.46 15.36
N PRO A 137 -4.68 -11.62 16.41
CA PRO A 137 -4.10 -10.29 16.27
C PRO A 137 -2.60 -10.40 15.95
N ARG A 138 -2.16 -9.77 14.85
CA ARG A 138 -0.76 -9.73 14.43
C ARG A 138 -0.22 -8.32 14.28
N SER A 139 1.08 -8.13 14.55
CA SER A 139 1.79 -6.84 14.51
C SER A 139 3.04 -6.84 13.65
#